data_AF-A0A356Z651-F1
#
_entry.id   AF-A0A356Z651-F1
#
_cell.length_a   1.000
_cell.length_b   1.000
_cell.length_c   1.000
_cell.angle_alpha   90.00
_cell.angle_beta   90.00
_cell.angle_gamma   90.00
#
_symmetry.space_group_name_H-M   'P 1'
#
loop_
_entity.id
_entity.type
_entity.pdbx_description
1 polymer ?
#
loop_
_entity_poly.entity_id
_entity_poly.type
_entity_poly.pdbx_seq_one_letter_code
_entity_poly.pdbx_strand_id
1 'polypeptide(L)'
;LAFYVNKVYVQRLKENAEQINMQMLVSEISHDFVSANEQNFDDKVYRMLERCGNFIKSDRAYIALLEPGEGRIHYSSEWLA
;
A
#
# COMPACT_ATOMS: atom_id res chain seq x y z
N LEU A 1 29.53 21.62 14.01
CA LEU A 1 28.34 21.15 14.77
C LEU A 1 27.01 21.57 14.14
N ALA A 2 26.77 22.88 13.91
CA ALA A 2 25.47 23.37 13.41
C ALA A 2 24.99 22.71 12.10
N PHE A 3 25.90 22.50 11.13
CA PHE A 3 25.59 21.79 9.87
C PHE A 3 25.14 20.34 10.10
N TYR A 4 25.78 19.62 11.03
CA TYR A 4 25.43 18.24 11.36
C TYR A 4 24.06 18.16 12.05
N VAL A 5 23.79 19.05 13.00
CA VAL A 5 22.49 19.15 13.67
C VAL A 5 21.38 19.45 12.65
N ASN A 6 21.61 20.40 11.73
CA ASN A 6 20.65 20.72 10.67
C ASN A 6 20.40 19.51 9.74
N LYS A 7 21.46 18.80 9.34
CA LYS A 7 21.33 17.59 8.50
C LYS A 7 20.47 16.53 9.19
N VAL A 8 20.73 16.24 10.46
CA VAL A 8 19.94 15.26 11.23
C VAL A 8 18.49 15.74 11.38
N TYR A 9 18.26 17.02 11.64
CA TYR A 9 16.92 17.58 11.76
C TYR A 9 16.11 17.43 10.46
N VAL A 10 16.68 17.79 9.32
CA VAL A 10 16.03 17.63 8.00
C VAL A 10 15.75 16.16 7.70
N GLN A 11 16.69 15.27 8.02
CA GLN A 11 16.51 13.82 7.87
C GLN A 11 15.29 13.34 8.69
N ARG A 12 15.19 13.74 9.96
CA ARG A 12 14.07 13.37 10.84
C ARG A 12 12.73 13.90 10.34
N LEU A 13 12.69 15.14 9.84
CA LEU A 13 11.47 15.69 9.23
C LEU A 13 11.02 14.86 8.04
N LYS A 14 11.95 14.41 7.19
CA LYS A 14 11.66 13.54 6.05
C LYS A 14 11.14 12.17 6.50
N GLU A 15 11.83 11.52 7.44
CA GLU A 15 11.41 10.22 8.01
C GLU A 15 10.00 10.30 8.62
N ASN A 16 9.72 11.37 9.38
CA ASN A 16 8.38 11.58 9.97
C ASN A 16 7.31 11.78 8.90
N ALA A 17 7.60 12.55 7.85
CA ALA A 17 6.66 12.76 6.75
C ALA A 17 6.35 11.44 6.01
N GLU A 18 7.38 10.61 5.76
CA GLU A 18 7.19 9.28 5.15
C GLU A 18 6.35 8.35 6.04
N GLN A 19 6.59 8.35 7.36
CA GLN A 19 5.78 7.58 8.31
C GLN A 19 4.31 8.03 8.33
N ILE A 20 4.06 9.35 8.35
CA ILE A 20 2.69 9.90 8.31
C ILE A 20 1.99 9.49 7.02
N ASN A 21 2.67 9.59 5.87
CA ASN A 21 2.11 9.18 4.58
C ASN A 21 1.75 7.69 4.56
N MET A 22 2.60 6.83 5.13
CA MET A 22 2.31 5.40 5.24
C MET A 22 1.10 5.13 6.15
N GLN A 23 1.00 5.83 7.29
CA GLN A 23 -0.16 5.70 8.19
C GLN A 23 -1.46 6.17 7.54
N MET A 24 -1.42 7.26 6.76
CA MET A 24 -2.58 7.73 6.00
C MET A 24 -3.04 6.67 4.98
N LEU A 25 -2.12 6.11 4.19
CA LEU A 25 -2.44 5.05 3.23
C LEU A 25 -3.12 3.86 3.91
N VAL A 26 -2.56 3.37 5.02
CA VAL A 26 -3.12 2.25 5.78
C VAL A 26 -4.51 2.59 6.32
N SER A 27 -4.69 3.81 6.84
CA SER A 27 -5.97 4.27 7.38
C SER A 27 -7.05 4.36 6.30
N GLU A 28 -6.72 4.91 5.13
CA GLU A 28 -7.64 5.05 3.99
C GLU A 28 -8.04 3.70 3.40
N ILE A 29 -7.10 2.77 3.27
CA ILE A 29 -7.39 1.39 2.83
C ILE A 29 -8.29 0.72 3.87
N SER A 30 -7.91 0.76 5.15
CA SER A 30 -8.69 0.14 6.23
C SER A 30 -10.12 0.68 6.27
N HIS A 31 -10.29 1.99 6.12
CA HIS A 31 -11.61 2.64 6.09
C HIS A 31 -12.45 2.18 4.89
N ASP A 32 -11.87 2.07 3.69
CA ASP A 32 -12.60 1.54 2.52
C ASP A 32 -13.08 0.10 2.80
N PHE A 33 -12.23 -0.74 3.41
CA PHE A 33 -12.56 -2.14 3.69
C PHE A 33 -13.60 -2.36 4.80
N VAL A 34 -13.93 -1.37 5.63
CA VAL A 34 -15.00 -1.49 6.64
C VAL A 34 -16.34 -1.90 6.02
N SER A 35 -16.61 -1.44 4.79
CA SER A 35 -17.85 -1.73 4.05
C SER A 35 -17.71 -2.88 3.03
N ALA A 36 -16.65 -3.67 3.13
CA ALA A 36 -16.41 -4.78 2.21
C ALA A 36 -17.47 -5.88 2.35
N ASN A 37 -17.96 -6.35 1.21
CA ASN A 37 -18.86 -7.48 1.06
C ASN A 37 -18.58 -8.20 -0.26
N GLU A 38 -19.23 -9.34 -0.50
CA GLU A 38 -19.01 -10.14 -1.70
C GLU A 38 -19.24 -9.36 -3.00
N GLN A 39 -20.17 -8.40 -3.02
CA GLN A 39 -20.50 -7.65 -4.23
C GLN A 39 -19.47 -6.57 -4.58
N ASN A 40 -18.71 -6.08 -3.61
CA ASN A 40 -17.78 -4.95 -3.80
C ASN A 40 -16.31 -5.28 -3.46
N PHE A 41 -16.02 -6.53 -3.12
CA PHE A 41 -14.71 -6.96 -2.67
C PHE A 41 -13.64 -6.76 -3.74
N ASP A 42 -13.90 -7.23 -4.98
CA ASP A 42 -12.94 -7.13 -6.09
C ASP A 42 -12.59 -5.67 -6.40
N ASP A 43 -13.58 -4.78 -6.43
CA ASP A 43 -13.37 -3.34 -6.65
C ASP A 43 -12.52 -2.70 -5.54
N LYS A 44 -12.74 -3.10 -4.29
CA LYS A 44 -11.97 -2.61 -3.13
C LYS A 44 -10.52 -3.11 -3.18
N VAL A 45 -10.32 -4.38 -3.55
CA VAL A 45 -8.99 -4.95 -3.77
C VAL A 45 -8.28 -4.22 -4.91
N TYR A 46 -8.95 -3.96 -6.03
CA TYR A 46 -8.36 -3.21 -7.14
C TYR A 46 -7.93 -1.80 -6.72
N ARG A 47 -8.81 -1.04 -6.03
CA ARG A 47 -8.47 0.30 -5.51
C ARG A 47 -7.33 0.27 -4.49
N MET A 48 -7.25 -0.76 -3.66
CA MET A 48 -6.13 -0.96 -2.75
C MET A 48 -4.82 -1.14 -3.52
N LEU A 49 -4.82 -2.01 -4.54
CA LEU A 49 -3.64 -2.25 -5.38
C LEU A 49 -3.19 -0.98 -6.10
N GLU A 50 -4.14 -0.20 -6.63
CA GLU A 50 -3.87 1.12 -7.22
C GLU A 50 -3.21 2.08 -6.23
N ARG A 51 -3.79 2.25 -5.04
CA ARG A 51 -3.23 3.15 -4.01
C ARG A 51 -1.85 2.71 -3.56
N CYS A 52 -1.66 1.40 -3.34
CA CYS A 52 -0.37 0.84 -2.97
C CYS A 52 0.68 1.04 -4.07
N GLY A 53 0.33 0.72 -5.32
CA GLY A 53 1.21 0.88 -6.47
C GLY A 53 1.64 2.33 -6.69
N ASN A 54 0.68 3.26 -6.65
CA ASN A 54 0.96 4.69 -6.72
C ASN A 54 1.85 5.18 -5.56
N PHE A 55 1.59 4.72 -4.32
CA PHE A 55 2.36 5.10 -3.14
C PHE A 55 3.84 4.68 -3.23
N ILE A 56 4.10 3.44 -3.65
CA ILE A 56 5.48 2.92 -3.81
C ILE A 56 6.10 3.29 -5.16
N LYS A 57 5.35 3.97 -6.04
CA LYS A 57 5.76 4.31 -7.41
C LYS A 57 6.12 3.08 -8.25
N SER A 58 5.29 2.05 -8.17
CA SER A 58 5.38 0.85 -9.00
C SER A 58 4.42 0.94 -10.17
N ASP A 59 4.83 0.45 -11.33
CA ASP A 59 3.97 0.36 -12.51
C ASP A 59 2.93 -0.76 -12.39
N ARG A 60 3.10 -1.66 -11.41
CA ARG A 60 2.24 -2.84 -11.18
C ARG A 60 2.07 -3.16 -9.71
N ALA A 61 0.89 -3.65 -9.34
CA ALA A 61 0.61 -4.22 -8.02
C ALA A 61 -0.37 -5.39 -8.16
N TYR A 62 -0.13 -6.51 -7.49
CA TYR A 62 -1.02 -7.66 -7.54
C TYR A 62 -1.15 -8.35 -6.18
N ILE A 63 -2.27 -9.04 -5.98
CA ILE A 63 -2.46 -10.01 -4.90
C ILE A 63 -2.72 -11.37 -5.51
N ALA A 64 -2.11 -12.41 -4.94
CA ALA A 64 -2.29 -13.80 -5.39
C ALA A 64 -2.63 -14.69 -4.18
N LEU A 65 -3.73 -15.44 -4.28
CA LEU A 65 -4.07 -16.48 -3.32
C LEU A 65 -3.49 -17.80 -3.82
N LEU A 66 -2.65 -18.41 -2.99
CA LEU A 66 -1.98 -19.67 -3.26
C LEU A 66 -2.67 -20.78 -2.46
N GLU A 67 -3.09 -21.85 -3.14
CA GLU A 67 -3.59 -23.03 -2.45
C GLU A 67 -2.43 -23.81 -1.80
N PRO A 68 -2.55 -24.22 -0.52
CA PRO A 68 -1.57 -25.08 0.11
C PRO A 68 -1.48 -26.43 -0.61
N GLY A 69 -0.30 -26.78 -1.12
CA GLY A 69 0.02 -28.11 -1.64
C GLY A 69 0.14 -28.24 -3.17
N GLU A 70 -0.63 -27.49 -3.95
CA GLU A 70 -0.60 -27.61 -5.42
C GLU A 70 0.26 -26.53 -6.13
N GLY A 71 0.69 -25.48 -5.42
CA GLY A 71 1.44 -24.37 -6.02
C GLY A 71 0.64 -23.59 -7.08
N ARG A 72 -0.68 -23.81 -7.14
CA ARG A 72 -1.59 -23.15 -8.07
C ARG A 72 -2.05 -21.83 -7.48
N ILE A 73 -2.04 -20.79 -8.32
CA ILE A 73 -2.65 -19.50 -8.02
C ILE A 73 -4.14 -19.67 -8.26
N HIS A 74 -4.93 -19.57 -7.19
CA HIS A 74 -6.39 -19.73 -7.23
C HIS A 74 -7.10 -18.43 -7.61
N TYR A 75 -6.52 -17.30 -7.21
CA TYR A 75 -7.08 -15.98 -7.48
C TYR A 75 -5.96 -14.97 -7.61
N SER A 76 -6.00 -14.16 -8.67
CA SER A 76 -5.11 -13.01 -8.85
C SER A 76 -5.92 -11.77 -9.21
N SER A 77 -5.71 -10.69 -8.48
CA SER A 77 -6.13 -9.36 -8.89
C SER A 77 -4.88 -8.52 -9.14
N GLU A 78 -4.85 -7.82 -10.27
CA GLU A 78 -3.71 -7.03 -10.73
C GLU A 78 -4.18 -5.62 -11.10
N TRP A 79 -3.40 -4.64 -10.67
CA TRP A 79 -3.47 -3.25 -11.11
C TRP A 79 -2.21 -2.90 -11.92
N LEU A 80 -2.41 -2.13 -12.98
CA LEU A 80 -1.39 -1.60 -13.89
C LEU A 80 -1.60 -0.07 -14.01
N ALA A 81 -0.52 0.69 -13.98
CA ALA A 81 -0.53 2.16 -14.08
C ALA A 81 -0.91 2.71 -15.46
#